data_AF-A0A3L7XPE6-F1
#
_entry.id   AF-A0A3L7XPE6-F1
#
_cell.length_a   1.000
_cell.length_b   1.000
_cell.length_c   1.000
_cell.angle_alpha   90.00
_cell.angle_beta   90.00
_cell.angle_gamma   90.00
#
_symmetry.space_group_name_H-M   'P 1'
#
loop_
_entity.id
_entity.type
_entity.pdbx_description
1 polymer ?
#
loop_
_entity_poly.entity_id
_entity_poly.type
_entity_poly.pdbx_seq_one_letter_code
_entity_poly.pdbx_strand_id
1 'polypeptide(L)'
;MILANTTFLKKISHSSQQLRIDKIRGTFLGHDILREYEGIANRPENFDELFYIHAQFTWEENLVRLIETTNAIVPAGQRFEPTEQQRANILQASELANLLSNNPEYLQIGNELSQRVDENLEAILDAGEIDNVNLRGNRIEQLITGADGLRLLEDMSRTLTIGHEVKVDIKTKILTLSSNPKGFTIDKVLKTLASGNTVISFFFVGINTESKFVVTSLVSILDETILNATRIQFHWAGRNSRGVTQLTGNLSRVFEADFLESVNINLAKEFLQKLIELKPVTSDS
;
A
#
# COMPACT_ATOMS: atom_id res chain seq x y z
N MET A 1 -24.17 -19.73 -9.48
CA MET A 1 -24.49 -19.45 -8.07
C MET A 1 -23.87 -20.55 -7.22
N ILE A 2 -23.33 -20.24 -6.04
CA ILE A 2 -22.64 -21.20 -5.14
C ILE A 2 -23.07 -20.94 -3.69
N LEU A 3 -23.16 -21.97 -2.85
CA LEU A 3 -23.41 -21.83 -1.40
C LEU A 3 -22.12 -21.39 -0.69
N ALA A 4 -22.23 -20.37 0.17
CA ALA A 4 -21.10 -19.78 0.91
C ALA A 4 -21.31 -19.84 2.45
N ASN A 5 -21.90 -20.94 2.94
CA ASN A 5 -22.03 -21.20 4.38
C ASN A 5 -20.68 -21.63 4.99
N THR A 6 -20.60 -21.70 6.31
CA THR A 6 -19.33 -21.96 7.03
C THR A 6 -18.73 -23.33 6.78
N THR A 7 -19.53 -24.33 6.40
CA THR A 7 -19.02 -25.63 5.96
C THR A 7 -18.27 -25.51 4.64
N PHE A 8 -18.77 -24.69 3.71
CA PHE A 8 -18.19 -24.54 2.37
C PHE A 8 -17.15 -23.44 2.23
N LEU A 9 -16.72 -22.82 3.32
CA LEU A 9 -15.53 -21.95 3.34
C LEU A 9 -14.27 -22.80 3.57
N LYS A 10 -13.26 -22.66 2.71
CA LYS A 10 -11.94 -23.30 2.87
C LYS A 10 -11.18 -22.70 4.04
N LYS A 11 -11.20 -21.38 4.12
CA LYS A 11 -10.53 -20.57 5.14
C LYS A 11 -11.21 -19.22 5.21
N ILE A 12 -10.91 -18.50 6.27
CA ILE A 12 -11.09 -17.06 6.29
C ILE A 12 -9.80 -16.45 5.74
N SER A 13 -9.90 -15.31 5.07
CA SER A 13 -8.72 -14.61 4.56
C SER A 13 -7.74 -14.39 5.72
N HIS A 14 -6.45 -14.68 5.48
CA HIS A 14 -5.32 -14.25 6.33
C HIS A 14 -5.42 -12.76 6.65
N SER A 15 -6.06 -12.03 5.74
CA SER A 15 -6.55 -10.73 6.03
C SER A 15 -7.72 -10.78 7.06
N SER A 16 -7.58 -11.36 8.24
CA SER A 16 -8.53 -11.21 9.34
C SER A 16 -7.73 -11.07 10.63
N GLN A 17 -7.79 -9.90 11.25
CA GLN A 17 -6.99 -9.60 12.45
C GLN A 17 -7.55 -10.33 13.67
N GLN A 18 -6.73 -11.16 14.30
CA GLN A 18 -7.06 -11.83 15.55
C GLN A 18 -8.34 -12.66 15.42
N LEU A 19 -8.48 -13.45 14.34
CA LEU A 19 -9.60 -14.35 14.17
C LEU A 19 -9.55 -15.40 15.30
N ARG A 20 -10.49 -15.30 16.22
CA ARG A 20 -10.61 -16.17 17.40
C ARG A 20 -12.07 -16.55 17.58
N ILE A 21 -12.33 -17.54 18.42
CA ILE A 21 -13.70 -17.99 18.74
C ILE A 21 -14.51 -16.83 19.31
N ASP A 22 -13.87 -15.95 20.08
CA ASP A 22 -14.45 -14.75 20.68
C ASP A 22 -14.36 -13.49 19.80
N LYS A 23 -13.72 -13.59 18.61
CA LYS A 23 -13.48 -12.47 17.68
C LYS A 23 -13.58 -12.92 16.23
N ILE A 24 -14.82 -13.03 15.75
CA ILE A 24 -15.16 -13.56 14.41
C ILE A 24 -15.19 -12.49 13.30
N ARG A 25 -14.39 -11.43 13.41
CA ARG A 25 -14.37 -10.36 12.39
C ARG A 25 -13.35 -10.72 11.30
N GLY A 26 -13.84 -11.00 10.10
CA GLY A 26 -12.97 -11.36 8.98
C GLY A 26 -13.58 -11.12 7.60
N THR A 27 -12.82 -11.47 6.58
CA THR A 27 -13.25 -11.43 5.18
C THR A 27 -12.87 -12.76 4.53
N PHE A 28 -13.64 -13.23 3.55
CA PHE A 28 -13.25 -14.35 2.70
C PHE A 28 -13.38 -13.93 1.23
N LEU A 29 -12.56 -14.51 0.37
CA LEU A 29 -12.61 -14.24 -1.07
C LEU A 29 -13.49 -15.29 -1.76
N GLY A 30 -14.02 -14.96 -2.94
CA GLY A 30 -14.87 -15.90 -3.69
C GLY A 30 -14.17 -17.22 -4.03
N HIS A 31 -12.84 -17.24 -4.16
CA HIS A 31 -12.07 -18.46 -4.38
C HIS A 31 -11.88 -19.33 -3.12
N ASP A 32 -12.12 -18.75 -1.94
CA ASP A 32 -12.12 -19.45 -0.66
C ASP A 32 -13.41 -20.25 -0.46
N ILE A 33 -14.44 -20.04 -1.28
CA ILE A 33 -15.63 -20.89 -1.30
C ILE A 33 -15.30 -22.20 -2.03
N LEU A 34 -15.61 -23.34 -1.42
CA LEU A 34 -15.47 -24.66 -2.01
C LEU A 34 -16.37 -24.77 -3.25
N ARG A 35 -15.77 -25.15 -4.38
CA ARG A 35 -16.50 -25.41 -5.64
C ARG A 35 -17.01 -26.84 -5.72
N GLU A 36 -16.46 -27.72 -4.89
CA GLU A 36 -16.80 -29.13 -4.78
C GLU A 36 -16.52 -29.57 -3.33
N TYR A 37 -17.38 -30.41 -2.78
CA TYR A 37 -17.25 -31.01 -1.46
C TYR A 37 -17.42 -32.52 -1.59
N GLU A 38 -16.36 -33.29 -1.34
CA GLU A 38 -16.37 -34.77 -1.42
C GLU A 38 -16.98 -35.31 -2.73
N GLY A 39 -16.64 -34.71 -3.88
CA GLY A 39 -17.16 -35.09 -5.20
C GLY A 39 -18.53 -34.48 -5.57
N ILE A 40 -19.18 -33.76 -4.66
CA ILE A 40 -20.44 -33.06 -4.92
C ILE A 40 -20.15 -31.62 -5.32
N ALA A 41 -20.47 -31.25 -6.55
CA ALA A 41 -20.25 -29.90 -7.06
C ALA A 41 -21.15 -28.87 -6.33
N ASN A 42 -20.58 -27.73 -5.92
CA ASN A 42 -21.31 -26.62 -5.31
C ASN A 42 -22.01 -25.77 -6.37
N ARG A 43 -23.14 -26.25 -6.85
CA ARG A 43 -23.99 -25.64 -7.90
C ARG A 43 -25.47 -25.90 -7.60
N PRO A 44 -26.40 -25.10 -8.15
CA PRO A 44 -27.82 -25.11 -7.75
C PRO A 44 -28.47 -26.50 -7.73
N GLU A 45 -28.07 -27.38 -8.64
CA GLU A 45 -28.61 -28.74 -8.78
C GLU A 45 -28.34 -29.62 -7.56
N ASN A 46 -27.33 -29.30 -6.75
CA ASN A 46 -26.91 -30.07 -5.58
C ASN A 46 -27.17 -29.34 -4.26
N PHE A 47 -27.88 -28.20 -4.26
CA PHE A 47 -28.00 -27.35 -3.08
C PHE A 47 -28.74 -28.02 -1.92
N ASP A 48 -29.77 -28.82 -2.20
CA ASP A 48 -30.52 -29.51 -1.14
C ASP A 48 -29.63 -30.50 -0.37
N GLU A 49 -28.82 -31.28 -1.10
CA GLU A 49 -27.87 -32.23 -0.52
C GLU A 49 -26.75 -31.51 0.24
N LEU A 50 -26.16 -30.48 -0.35
CA LEU A 50 -25.13 -29.65 0.28
C LEU A 50 -25.66 -28.91 1.52
N PHE A 51 -26.90 -28.45 1.51
CA PHE A 51 -27.52 -27.83 2.67
C PHE A 51 -27.78 -28.84 3.79
N TYR A 52 -28.22 -30.06 3.45
CA TYR A 52 -28.37 -31.15 4.42
C TYR A 52 -27.04 -31.51 5.08
N ILE A 53 -25.95 -31.58 4.30
CA ILE A 53 -24.57 -31.78 4.81
C ILE A 53 -24.19 -30.65 5.76
N HIS A 54 -24.41 -29.40 5.38
CA HIS A 54 -24.13 -28.25 6.24
C HIS A 54 -24.89 -28.32 7.57
N ALA A 55 -26.16 -28.72 7.54
CA ALA A 55 -27.01 -28.83 8.73
C ALA A 55 -26.53 -29.90 9.74
N GLN A 56 -25.62 -30.81 9.34
CA GLN A 56 -25.01 -31.78 10.27
C GLN A 56 -23.89 -31.18 11.13
N PHE A 57 -23.42 -29.97 10.81
CA PHE A 57 -22.38 -29.29 11.55
C PHE A 57 -22.95 -28.07 12.28
N THR A 58 -22.52 -27.89 13.52
CA THR A 58 -22.81 -26.66 14.25
C THR A 58 -22.01 -25.48 13.70
N TRP A 59 -22.46 -24.28 14.03
CA TRP A 59 -21.71 -23.07 13.69
C TRP A 59 -20.32 -23.09 14.36
N GLU A 60 -20.26 -23.49 15.61
CA GLU A 60 -19.06 -23.52 16.45
C GLU A 60 -17.99 -24.47 15.91
N GLU A 61 -18.38 -25.68 15.48
CA GLU A 61 -17.46 -26.65 14.87
C GLU A 61 -16.84 -26.11 13.58
N ASN A 62 -17.65 -25.51 12.71
CA ASN A 62 -17.14 -24.92 11.48
C ASN A 62 -16.25 -23.71 11.77
N LEU A 63 -16.58 -22.91 12.80
CA LEU A 63 -15.80 -21.75 13.20
C LEU A 63 -14.41 -22.17 13.70
N VAL A 64 -14.33 -23.19 14.56
CA VAL A 64 -13.05 -23.74 15.05
C VAL A 64 -12.19 -24.19 13.87
N ARG A 65 -12.74 -25.00 12.96
CA ARG A 65 -12.05 -25.46 11.74
C ARG A 65 -11.51 -24.29 10.92
N LEU A 66 -12.32 -23.25 10.72
CA LEU A 66 -11.94 -22.07 9.94
C LEU A 66 -10.82 -21.27 10.62
N ILE A 67 -10.89 -21.11 11.94
CA ILE A 67 -9.83 -20.46 12.74
C ILE A 67 -8.53 -21.24 12.65
N GLU A 68 -8.58 -22.55 12.90
CA GLU A 68 -7.41 -23.43 12.85
C GLU A 68 -6.77 -23.43 11.47
N THR A 69 -7.58 -23.59 10.42
CA THR A 69 -7.09 -23.55 9.03
C THR A 69 -6.42 -22.21 8.72
N THR A 70 -7.03 -21.10 9.16
CA THR A 70 -6.51 -19.74 8.94
C THR A 70 -5.21 -19.49 9.71
N ASN A 71 -5.12 -19.96 10.95
CA ASN A 71 -3.94 -19.81 11.82
C ASN A 71 -2.78 -20.74 11.42
N ALA A 72 -3.08 -21.91 10.82
CA ALA A 72 -2.08 -22.83 10.30
C ALA A 72 -1.34 -22.32 9.06
N ILE A 73 -1.75 -21.16 8.51
CA ILE A 73 -1.05 -20.61 7.36
C ILE A 73 0.27 -20.00 7.79
N VAL A 74 1.35 -20.65 7.33
CA VAL A 74 2.71 -20.17 7.47
C VAL A 74 2.86 -18.82 6.76
N PRO A 75 3.36 -17.79 7.45
CA PRO A 75 3.51 -16.48 6.83
C PRO A 75 4.46 -16.51 5.64
N ALA A 76 3.97 -16.11 4.46
CA ALA A 76 4.80 -15.85 3.32
C ALA A 76 5.41 -14.44 3.43
N GLY A 77 6.74 -14.36 3.49
CA GLY A 77 7.50 -13.10 3.55
C GLY A 77 8.47 -13.04 4.73
N GLN A 78 9.64 -12.43 4.53
CA GLN A 78 10.62 -12.19 5.59
C GLN A 78 10.55 -10.73 6.01
N ARG A 79 10.20 -10.49 7.27
CA ARG A 79 10.31 -9.18 7.90
C ARG A 79 11.76 -8.70 7.80
N PHE A 80 11.96 -7.45 7.41
CA PHE A 80 13.31 -6.90 7.31
C PHE A 80 13.83 -6.57 8.71
N GLU A 81 14.89 -7.24 9.16
CA GLU A 81 15.53 -6.94 10.44
C GLU A 81 16.84 -6.19 10.20
N PRO A 82 16.85 -4.84 10.32
CA PRO A 82 18.03 -4.06 10.07
C PRO A 82 19.09 -4.27 11.16
N THR A 83 20.35 -4.42 10.74
CA THR A 83 21.53 -4.34 11.62
C THR A 83 21.66 -2.96 12.26
N GLU A 84 22.54 -2.79 13.25
CA GLU A 84 22.77 -1.48 13.88
C GLU A 84 23.20 -0.42 12.86
N GLN A 85 24.12 -0.76 11.94
CA GLN A 85 24.52 0.14 10.86
C GLN A 85 23.35 0.48 9.94
N GLN A 86 22.51 -0.50 9.59
CA GLN A 86 21.33 -0.25 8.75
C GLN A 86 20.29 0.62 9.46
N ARG A 87 20.13 0.47 10.78
CA ARG A 87 19.27 1.35 11.59
C ARG A 87 19.79 2.78 11.58
N ALA A 88 21.10 2.97 11.76
CA ALA A 88 21.72 4.29 11.66
C ALA A 88 21.48 4.91 10.27
N ASN A 89 21.66 4.14 9.20
CA ASN A 89 21.40 4.57 7.83
C ASN A 89 19.92 4.96 7.62
N ILE A 90 18.98 4.16 8.11
CA ILE A 90 17.55 4.46 8.01
C ILE A 90 17.25 5.79 8.70
N LEU A 91 17.74 6.01 9.92
CA LEU A 91 17.49 7.25 10.65
C LEU A 91 18.17 8.47 9.99
N GLN A 92 19.36 8.29 9.40
CA GLN A 92 20.08 9.31 8.64
C GLN A 92 19.37 9.74 7.35
N ALA A 93 18.40 8.95 6.87
CA ALA A 93 17.59 9.33 5.72
C ALA A 93 16.80 10.64 5.96
N SER A 94 16.56 11.00 7.22
CA SER A 94 15.88 12.27 7.55
C SER A 94 16.74 13.50 7.22
N GLU A 95 18.03 13.46 7.53
CA GLU A 95 18.99 14.50 7.18
C GLU A 95 19.21 14.55 5.67
N LEU A 96 19.30 13.37 5.04
CA LEU A 96 19.46 13.30 3.59
C LEU A 96 18.23 13.89 2.86
N ALA A 97 17.02 13.53 3.29
CA ALA A 97 15.80 14.11 2.73
C ALA A 97 15.76 15.63 2.91
N ASN A 98 16.06 16.14 4.11
CA ASN A 98 16.12 17.58 4.37
C ASN A 98 17.16 18.31 3.49
N LEU A 99 18.34 17.69 3.31
CA LEU A 99 19.38 18.21 2.42
C LEU A 99 18.89 18.27 0.96
N LEU A 100 18.18 17.24 0.49
CA LEU A 100 17.72 17.15 -0.89
C LEU A 100 16.49 18.01 -1.20
N SER A 101 15.68 18.41 -0.21
CA SER A 101 14.45 19.20 -0.42
C SER A 101 14.67 20.46 -1.29
N ASN A 102 15.85 21.07 -1.22
CA ASN A 102 16.22 22.25 -2.02
C ASN A 102 17.33 21.98 -3.06
N ASN A 103 17.67 20.71 -3.30
CA ASN A 103 18.71 20.35 -4.25
C ASN A 103 18.21 20.55 -5.70
N PRO A 104 18.96 21.25 -6.57
CA PRO A 104 18.52 21.52 -7.93
C PRO A 104 18.23 20.27 -8.77
N GLU A 105 19.01 19.19 -8.61
CA GLU A 105 18.77 17.94 -9.36
C GLU A 105 17.52 17.21 -8.85
N TYR A 106 17.25 17.27 -7.54
CA TYR A 106 16.01 16.74 -6.97
C TYR A 106 14.78 17.48 -7.51
N LEU A 107 14.82 18.82 -7.50
CA LEU A 107 13.76 19.65 -8.06
C LEU A 107 13.59 19.42 -9.57
N GLN A 108 14.70 19.20 -10.28
CA GLN A 108 14.68 18.88 -11.70
C GLN A 108 13.93 17.58 -11.99
N ILE A 109 14.03 16.55 -11.15
CA ILE A 109 13.22 15.31 -11.29
C ILE A 109 11.72 15.66 -11.27
N GLY A 110 11.30 16.52 -10.33
CA GLY A 110 9.91 16.97 -10.22
C GLY A 110 9.44 17.75 -11.44
N ASN A 111 10.29 18.65 -11.97
CA ASN A 111 10.01 19.42 -13.17
C ASN A 111 9.88 18.53 -14.41
N GLU A 112 10.79 17.57 -14.59
CA GLU A 112 10.74 16.66 -15.74
C GLU A 112 9.51 15.74 -15.69
N LEU A 113 9.14 15.23 -14.52
CA LEU A 113 7.92 14.45 -14.35
C LEU A 113 6.67 15.29 -14.60
N SER A 114 6.67 16.56 -14.16
CA SER A 114 5.56 17.50 -14.42
C SER A 114 5.44 17.81 -15.91
N GLN A 115 6.56 18.04 -16.60
CA GLN A 115 6.56 18.22 -18.05
C GLN A 115 5.97 17.02 -18.79
N ARG A 116 6.28 15.78 -18.36
CA ARG A 116 5.66 14.59 -18.95
C ARG A 116 4.16 14.51 -18.71
N VAL A 117 3.68 15.00 -17.56
CA VAL A 117 2.24 15.13 -17.29
C VAL A 117 1.62 16.14 -18.24
N ASP A 118 2.24 17.29 -18.46
CA ASP A 118 1.75 18.31 -19.38
C ASP A 118 1.71 17.80 -20.83
N GLU A 119 2.76 17.11 -21.27
CA GLU A 119 2.85 16.50 -22.60
C GLU A 119 1.78 15.41 -22.83
N ASN A 120 1.29 14.78 -21.76
CA ASN A 120 0.26 13.72 -21.80
C ASN A 120 -1.08 14.16 -21.18
N LEU A 121 -1.33 15.46 -21.06
CA LEU A 121 -2.45 16.01 -20.28
C LEU A 121 -3.81 15.42 -20.70
N GLU A 122 -4.12 15.43 -22.01
CA GLU A 122 -5.39 14.91 -22.53
C GLU A 122 -5.57 13.42 -22.18
N ALA A 123 -4.53 12.61 -22.40
CA ALA A 123 -4.57 11.18 -22.10
C ALA A 123 -4.69 10.88 -20.59
N ILE A 124 -4.12 11.74 -19.74
CA ILE A 124 -4.24 11.64 -18.29
C ILE A 124 -5.64 12.02 -17.82
N LEU A 125 -6.25 13.06 -18.40
CA LEU A 125 -7.64 13.44 -18.14
C LEU A 125 -8.60 12.31 -18.54
N ASP A 126 -8.41 11.72 -19.72
CA ASP A 126 -9.20 10.58 -20.19
C ASP A 126 -9.02 9.35 -19.27
N ALA A 127 -7.80 9.06 -18.84
CA ALA A 127 -7.55 8.01 -17.87
C ALA A 127 -8.20 8.30 -16.50
N GLY A 128 -8.34 9.59 -16.14
CA GLY A 128 -9.02 10.08 -14.93
C GLY A 128 -10.44 9.55 -14.78
N GLU A 129 -11.15 9.36 -15.88
CA GLU A 129 -12.54 8.88 -15.96
C GLU A 129 -12.69 7.35 -15.75
N ILE A 130 -11.58 6.60 -15.67
CA ILE A 130 -11.62 5.15 -15.43
C ILE A 130 -12.10 4.90 -13.99
N ASP A 131 -13.26 4.27 -13.80
CA ASP A 131 -13.83 3.96 -12.48
C ASP A 131 -12.89 3.15 -11.58
N ASN A 132 -12.25 2.12 -12.13
CA ASN A 132 -11.37 1.24 -11.38
C ASN A 132 -10.06 1.97 -11.02
N VAL A 133 -9.95 2.35 -9.75
CA VAL A 133 -8.80 3.09 -9.18
C VAL A 133 -7.45 2.45 -9.53
N ASN A 134 -7.34 1.12 -9.55
CA ASN A 134 -6.09 0.45 -9.87
C ASN A 134 -5.78 0.55 -11.37
N LEU A 135 -6.74 0.31 -12.25
CA LEU A 135 -6.54 0.44 -13.69
C LEU A 135 -6.20 1.88 -14.08
N ARG A 136 -6.91 2.85 -13.49
CA ARG A 136 -6.64 4.27 -13.63
C ARG A 136 -5.21 4.65 -13.23
N GLY A 137 -4.81 4.29 -12.01
CA GLY A 137 -3.48 4.58 -11.51
C GLY A 137 -2.38 3.96 -12.39
N ASN A 138 -2.55 2.69 -12.77
CA ASN A 138 -1.61 2.01 -13.68
C ASN A 138 -1.49 2.72 -15.04
N ARG A 139 -2.62 3.16 -15.61
CA ARG A 139 -2.63 3.82 -16.92
C ARG A 139 -1.88 5.16 -16.87
N ILE A 140 -2.08 5.94 -15.81
CA ILE A 140 -1.41 7.25 -15.63
C ILE A 140 0.08 7.05 -15.34
N GLU A 141 0.44 6.08 -14.51
CA GLU A 141 1.84 5.69 -14.26
C GLU A 141 2.56 5.35 -15.58
N GLN A 142 1.93 4.57 -16.46
CA GLN A 142 2.47 4.23 -17.78
C GLN A 142 2.64 5.45 -18.70
N LEU A 143 1.68 6.38 -18.69
CA LEU A 143 1.77 7.61 -19.49
C LEU A 143 2.96 8.49 -19.05
N ILE A 144 3.29 8.51 -17.76
CA ILE A 144 4.38 9.34 -17.21
C ILE A 144 5.74 8.65 -17.32
N THR A 145 5.79 7.33 -17.14
CA THR A 145 7.05 6.57 -17.13
C THR A 145 7.47 6.07 -18.51
N GLY A 146 6.51 5.88 -19.43
CA GLY A 146 6.73 5.25 -20.74
C GLY A 146 7.03 3.75 -20.67
N ALA A 147 6.82 3.09 -19.52
CA ALA A 147 7.19 1.69 -19.31
C ALA A 147 6.01 0.72 -19.40
N ASP A 148 6.18 -0.37 -20.15
CA ASP A 148 5.28 -1.54 -20.16
C ASP A 148 5.56 -2.45 -18.94
N GLY A 149 4.87 -2.21 -17.82
CA GLY A 149 4.34 -3.30 -16.98
C GLY A 149 5.20 -3.97 -15.90
N LEU A 150 6.37 -3.45 -15.49
CA LEU A 150 7.15 -4.02 -14.37
C LEU A 150 7.18 -3.09 -13.14
N ARG A 151 6.32 -3.38 -12.16
CA ARG A 151 6.28 -2.66 -10.87
C ARG A 151 7.35 -3.15 -9.90
N LEU A 152 8.43 -2.37 -9.76
CA LEU A 152 9.27 -2.39 -8.56
C LEU A 152 8.64 -1.47 -7.48
N LEU A 153 9.36 -1.11 -6.42
CA LEU A 153 8.82 -0.23 -5.35
C LEU A 153 8.59 1.20 -5.84
N GLU A 154 9.35 1.52 -6.87
CA GLU A 154 9.59 2.80 -7.46
C GLU A 154 9.27 2.71 -8.95
N ASP A 155 8.58 3.72 -9.45
CA ASP A 155 8.25 3.89 -10.87
C ASP A 155 9.44 4.52 -11.63
N MET A 156 10.29 5.22 -10.88
CA MET A 156 11.53 5.81 -11.37
C MET A 156 12.60 5.76 -10.28
N SER A 157 13.86 5.55 -10.67
CA SER A 157 15.02 5.82 -9.84
C SER A 157 16.03 6.69 -10.60
N ARG A 158 16.69 7.63 -9.92
CA ARG A 158 17.76 8.46 -10.47
C ARG A 158 18.87 8.65 -9.45
N THR A 159 20.11 8.39 -9.85
CA THR A 159 21.28 8.78 -9.08
C THR A 159 21.68 10.21 -9.41
N LEU A 160 21.77 11.06 -8.39
CA LEU A 160 22.22 12.45 -8.50
C LEU A 160 23.74 12.52 -8.66
N THR A 161 24.28 13.63 -9.16
CA THR A 161 25.74 13.79 -9.31
C THR A 161 26.49 13.69 -7.98
N ILE A 162 25.83 14.04 -6.88
CA ILE A 162 26.35 13.92 -5.51
C ILE A 162 26.33 12.48 -4.95
N GLY A 163 25.94 11.49 -5.76
CA GLY A 163 26.02 10.07 -5.42
C GLY A 163 24.82 9.49 -4.64
N HIS A 164 23.81 10.31 -4.36
CA HIS A 164 22.57 9.88 -3.72
C HIS A 164 21.55 9.39 -4.75
N GLU A 165 20.79 8.37 -4.41
CA GLU A 165 19.72 7.81 -5.24
C GLU A 165 18.37 8.40 -4.80
N VAL A 166 17.58 8.89 -5.74
CA VAL A 166 16.20 9.33 -5.53
C VAL A 166 15.27 8.32 -6.19
N LYS A 167 14.41 7.71 -5.38
CA LYS A 167 13.38 6.77 -5.84
C LYS A 167 12.02 7.43 -5.76
N VAL A 168 11.27 7.37 -6.85
CA VAL A 168 9.98 8.05 -6.98
C VAL A 168 8.87 7.02 -7.18
N ASP A 169 7.79 7.19 -6.42
CA ASP A 169 6.56 6.42 -6.49
C ASP A 169 5.39 7.36 -6.87
N ILE A 170 4.73 7.10 -8.00
CA ILE A 170 3.72 7.99 -8.58
C ILE A 170 2.37 7.73 -7.90
N LYS A 171 1.72 8.80 -7.44
CA LYS A 171 0.43 8.74 -6.74
C LYS A 171 -0.62 9.61 -7.42
N THR A 172 -1.60 8.97 -8.04
CA THR A 172 -2.76 9.67 -8.61
C THR A 172 -3.84 9.91 -7.55
N LYS A 173 -4.43 11.12 -7.54
CA LYS A 173 -5.63 11.46 -6.76
C LYS A 173 -6.62 12.25 -7.63
N ILE A 174 -7.87 11.80 -7.68
CA ILE A 174 -8.95 12.63 -8.23
C ILE A 174 -9.35 13.62 -7.14
N LEU A 175 -9.18 14.92 -7.39
CA LEU A 175 -9.31 15.97 -6.39
C LEU A 175 -10.74 16.13 -5.87
N THR A 176 -11.74 15.82 -6.69
CA THR A 176 -13.16 15.86 -6.34
C THR A 176 -13.63 14.63 -5.54
N LEU A 177 -12.82 13.56 -5.48
CA LEU A 177 -13.17 12.32 -4.79
C LEU A 177 -12.48 12.20 -3.43
N SER A 178 -13.23 11.70 -2.46
CA SER A 178 -12.71 11.31 -1.15
C SER A 178 -11.98 9.96 -1.23
N SER A 179 -10.76 9.96 -1.76
CA SER A 179 -9.89 8.78 -1.81
C SER A 179 -8.61 8.94 -0.98
N ASN A 180 -8.21 7.88 -0.27
CA ASN A 180 -7.00 7.82 0.54
C ASN A 180 -5.97 6.87 -0.12
N PRO A 181 -4.97 7.40 -0.85
CA PRO A 181 -3.97 6.58 -1.53
C PRO A 181 -3.22 5.67 -0.57
N LYS A 182 -2.86 4.46 -1.03
CA LYS A 182 -1.86 3.65 -0.36
C LYS A 182 -0.53 4.40 -0.41
N GLY A 183 0.19 4.46 0.71
CA GLY A 183 1.52 5.05 0.80
C GLY A 183 2.56 4.05 0.31
N PHE A 184 3.19 3.33 1.24
CA PHE A 184 4.28 2.40 0.94
C PHE A 184 4.26 1.15 1.82
N THR A 185 4.97 0.10 1.38
CA THR A 185 5.24 -1.08 2.22
C THR A 185 6.38 -0.80 3.17
N ILE A 186 6.15 -0.95 4.48
CA ILE A 186 7.09 -0.52 5.52
C ILE A 186 8.43 -1.24 5.40
N ASP A 187 8.44 -2.57 5.34
CA ASP A 187 9.70 -3.33 5.24
C ASP A 187 10.47 -3.03 3.94
N LYS A 188 9.76 -2.70 2.86
CA LYS A 188 10.38 -2.37 1.58
C LYS A 188 11.06 -0.99 1.68
N VAL A 189 10.43 -0.01 2.29
CA VAL A 189 11.04 1.31 2.59
C VAL A 189 12.23 1.17 3.54
N LEU A 190 12.09 0.45 4.66
CA LEU A 190 13.19 0.26 5.60
C LEU A 190 14.41 -0.41 4.94
N LYS A 191 14.16 -1.42 4.09
CA LYS A 191 15.24 -2.09 3.33
C LYS A 191 15.91 -1.14 2.33
N THR A 192 15.15 -0.28 1.66
CA THR A 192 15.68 0.71 0.72
C THR A 192 16.55 1.74 1.44
N LEU A 193 16.05 2.32 2.54
CA LEU A 193 16.76 3.34 3.31
C LEU A 193 18.00 2.79 4.03
N ALA A 194 18.03 1.50 4.33
CA ALA A 194 19.19 0.83 4.92
C ALA A 194 20.48 0.91 4.07
N SER A 195 20.37 1.23 2.78
CA SER A 195 21.52 1.53 1.91
C SER A 195 22.32 2.77 2.35
N GLY A 196 21.67 3.73 3.02
CA GLY A 196 22.28 4.95 3.55
C GLY A 196 22.49 6.08 2.54
N ASN A 197 22.18 5.86 1.25
CA ASN A 197 22.35 6.87 0.20
C ASN A 197 21.07 7.13 -0.60
N THR A 198 19.91 6.66 -0.13
CA THR A 198 18.64 6.73 -0.87
C THR A 198 17.63 7.65 -0.21
N VAL A 199 16.95 8.48 -1.00
CA VAL A 199 15.71 9.19 -0.64
C VAL A 199 14.55 8.61 -1.43
N ILE A 200 13.39 8.54 -0.78
CA ILE A 200 12.15 8.09 -1.41
C ILE A 200 11.16 9.24 -1.40
N SER A 201 10.57 9.50 -2.56
CA SER A 201 9.60 10.58 -2.76
C SER A 201 8.35 10.06 -3.45
N PHE A 202 7.22 10.69 -3.15
CA PHE A 202 6.03 10.58 -3.95
C PHE A 202 6.04 11.64 -5.05
N PHE A 203 5.60 11.26 -6.25
CA PHE A 203 5.20 12.22 -7.27
C PHE A 203 3.68 12.19 -7.38
N PHE A 204 3.02 13.18 -6.80
CA PHE A 204 1.57 13.29 -6.84
C PHE A 204 1.08 13.87 -8.16
N VAL A 205 -0.01 13.29 -8.66
CA VAL A 205 -0.77 13.76 -9.82
C VAL A 205 -2.20 13.97 -9.37
N GLY A 206 -2.53 15.22 -9.06
CA GLY A 206 -3.87 15.66 -8.65
C GLY A 206 -4.69 16.03 -9.87
N ILE A 207 -5.75 15.29 -10.15
CA ILE A 207 -6.57 15.47 -11.35
C ILE A 207 -7.93 16.05 -10.95
N ASN A 208 -8.31 17.15 -11.61
CA ASN A 208 -9.67 17.64 -11.58
C ASN A 208 -10.29 17.45 -12.96
N THR A 209 -11.11 16.42 -13.12
CA THR A 209 -11.72 16.09 -14.41
C THR A 209 -12.80 17.08 -14.82
N GLU A 210 -13.53 17.66 -13.87
CA GLU A 210 -14.61 18.63 -14.12
C GLU A 210 -14.08 19.93 -14.74
N SER A 211 -12.99 20.47 -14.18
CA SER A 211 -12.36 21.70 -14.66
C SER A 211 -11.15 21.45 -15.58
N LYS A 212 -10.89 20.18 -15.92
CA LYS A 212 -9.87 19.74 -16.87
C LYS A 212 -8.46 20.26 -16.59
N PHE A 213 -8.05 20.23 -15.33
CA PHE A 213 -6.67 20.55 -14.96
C PHE A 213 -6.02 19.43 -14.17
N VAL A 214 -4.69 19.41 -14.22
CA VAL A 214 -3.84 18.52 -13.43
C VAL A 214 -2.82 19.37 -12.69
N VAL A 215 -2.56 19.01 -11.43
CA VAL A 215 -1.50 19.59 -10.61
C VAL A 215 -0.56 18.49 -10.16
N THR A 216 0.72 18.80 -10.11
CA THR A 216 1.76 17.83 -9.77
C THR A 216 2.59 18.33 -8.59
N SER A 217 3.16 17.39 -7.84
CA SER A 217 4.06 17.73 -6.72
C SER A 217 4.99 16.56 -6.43
N LEU A 218 6.31 16.83 -6.45
CA LEU A 218 7.31 15.91 -5.94
C LEU A 218 7.55 16.22 -4.46
N VAL A 219 7.38 15.22 -3.60
CA VAL A 219 7.48 15.39 -2.16
C VAL A 219 8.07 14.16 -1.49
N SER A 220 9.05 14.35 -0.62
CA SER A 220 9.67 13.32 0.19
C SER A 220 8.62 12.60 1.05
N ILE A 221 8.78 11.28 1.23
CA ILE A 221 7.92 10.55 2.18
C ILE A 221 8.11 11.00 3.64
N LEU A 222 9.15 11.81 3.91
CA LEU A 222 9.51 12.36 5.21
C LEU A 222 9.11 13.85 5.37
N ASP A 223 8.44 14.43 4.38
CA ASP A 223 7.84 15.77 4.47
C ASP A 223 6.79 15.83 5.60
N GLU A 224 6.71 16.96 6.31
CA GLU A 224 5.79 17.14 7.44
C GLU A 224 4.32 16.91 7.07
N THR A 225 3.88 17.34 5.88
CA THR A 225 2.51 17.13 5.40
C THR A 225 2.26 15.64 5.17
N ILE A 226 3.22 14.94 4.57
CA ILE A 226 3.13 13.50 4.32
C ILE A 226 3.14 12.70 5.63
N LEU A 227 4.02 13.03 6.56
CA LEU A 227 4.08 12.39 7.89
C LEU A 227 2.74 12.55 8.63
N ASN A 228 2.19 13.77 8.64
CA ASN A 228 0.91 14.07 9.28
C ASN A 228 -0.26 13.35 8.62
N ALA A 229 -0.22 13.16 7.30
CA ALA A 229 -1.24 12.44 6.54
C ALA A 229 -1.12 10.91 6.66
N THR A 230 0.03 10.39 7.06
CA THR A 230 0.32 8.96 7.06
C THR A 230 -0.29 8.22 8.25
N ARG A 231 -0.96 7.10 7.98
CA ARG A 231 -1.41 6.13 8.97
C ARG A 231 -0.88 4.75 8.62
N ILE A 232 -0.53 3.98 9.66
CA ILE A 232 -0.02 2.62 9.51
C ILE A 232 -1.21 1.68 9.39
N GLN A 233 -1.25 0.92 8.30
CA GLN A 233 -2.21 -0.14 8.05
C GLN A 233 -1.48 -1.48 8.20
N PHE A 234 -1.70 -2.14 9.34
CA PHE A 234 -1.11 -3.44 9.59
C PHE A 234 -1.64 -4.47 8.58
N HIS A 235 -0.76 -5.38 8.15
CA HIS A 235 -1.26 -6.61 7.56
C HIS A 235 -1.90 -7.46 8.66
N TRP A 236 -3.08 -7.96 8.33
CA TRP A 236 -3.84 -8.91 9.13
C TRP A 236 -3.12 -10.29 9.15
N ALA A 237 -3.43 -11.15 10.14
CA ALA A 237 -2.62 -12.28 10.60
C ALA A 237 -2.01 -13.17 9.49
N GLY A 238 -0.79 -13.70 9.71
CA GLY A 238 -0.15 -14.61 8.74
C GLY A 238 0.67 -13.92 7.65
N ARG A 239 1.03 -12.64 7.81
CA ARG A 239 2.14 -12.01 7.06
C ARG A 239 3.22 -11.58 8.04
N ASN A 240 4.43 -12.10 7.87
CA ASN A 240 5.59 -11.69 8.66
C ASN A 240 6.18 -10.40 8.06
N SER A 241 5.38 -9.33 8.05
CA SER A 241 5.77 -8.00 7.62
C SER A 241 5.08 -6.95 8.48
N ARG A 242 5.66 -5.75 8.57
CA ARG A 242 5.18 -4.63 9.40
C ARG A 242 3.89 -3.98 8.88
N GLY A 243 3.46 -4.33 7.67
CA GLY A 243 2.29 -3.73 7.02
C GLY A 243 2.64 -2.73 5.93
N VAL A 244 1.64 -1.92 5.58
CA VAL A 244 1.73 -0.81 4.63
C VAL A 244 1.30 0.48 5.31
N THR A 245 1.59 1.61 4.70
CA THR A 245 1.04 2.90 5.10
C THR A 245 -0.09 3.33 4.17
N GLN A 246 -0.95 4.22 4.65
CA GLN A 246 -2.00 4.85 3.87
C GLN A 246 -2.07 6.33 4.22
N LEU A 247 -2.33 7.18 3.22
CA LEU A 247 -2.44 8.62 3.40
C LEU A 247 -3.90 8.98 3.62
N THR A 248 -4.34 9.00 4.88
CA THR A 248 -5.74 9.26 5.26
C THR A 248 -5.96 10.62 5.90
N GLY A 249 -4.89 11.34 6.26
CA GLY A 249 -4.99 12.72 6.75
C GLY A 249 -5.10 13.73 5.61
N ASN A 250 -5.01 15.02 5.95
CA ASN A 250 -5.14 16.09 4.97
C ASN A 250 -3.89 16.18 4.06
N LEU A 251 -4.09 15.99 2.76
CA LEU A 251 -3.07 16.14 1.71
C LEU A 251 -3.29 17.37 0.82
N SER A 252 -4.30 18.21 1.10
CA SER A 252 -4.69 19.32 0.21
C SER A 252 -3.52 20.22 -0.14
N ARG A 253 -2.67 20.51 0.86
CA ARG A 253 -1.49 21.37 0.69
C ARG A 253 -0.51 20.88 -0.36
N VAL A 254 -0.36 19.57 -0.55
CA VAL A 254 0.54 19.01 -1.57
C VAL A 254 0.13 19.40 -2.99
N PHE A 255 -1.14 19.80 -3.18
CA PHE A 255 -1.70 20.19 -4.47
C PHE A 255 -1.85 21.72 -4.62
N GLU A 256 -1.31 22.51 -3.68
CA GLU A 256 -1.29 23.98 -3.74
C GLU A 256 -0.06 24.45 -4.54
N ALA A 257 -0.21 25.53 -5.31
CA ALA A 257 0.84 26.02 -6.21
C ALA A 257 2.09 26.57 -5.49
N ASP A 258 1.93 27.01 -4.24
CA ASP A 258 2.98 27.53 -3.36
C ASP A 258 3.47 26.47 -2.36
N PHE A 259 3.11 25.20 -2.55
CA PHE A 259 3.60 24.11 -1.72
C PHE A 259 5.13 24.00 -1.80
N LEU A 260 5.76 24.02 -0.63
CA LEU A 260 7.19 23.77 -0.48
C LEU A 260 7.38 22.60 0.48
N GLU A 261 8.17 21.63 0.05
CA GLU A 261 8.59 20.50 0.88
C GLU A 261 9.34 21.01 2.12
N SER A 262 8.96 20.51 3.30
CA SER A 262 9.64 20.77 4.56
C SER A 262 9.84 19.45 5.30
N VAL A 263 11.11 19.04 5.43
CA VAL A 263 11.49 17.86 6.20
C VAL A 263 12.01 18.29 7.57
N ASN A 264 11.20 18.11 8.60
CA ASN A 264 11.66 18.23 9.98
C ASN A 264 12.42 16.96 10.40
N ILE A 265 13.74 17.08 10.56
CA ILE A 265 14.65 15.96 10.89
C ILE A 265 14.16 15.19 12.12
N ASN A 266 13.75 15.87 13.20
CA ASN A 266 13.35 15.21 14.43
C ASN A 266 12.05 14.41 14.25
N LEU A 267 11.03 15.02 13.65
CA LEU A 267 9.75 14.35 13.38
C LEU A 267 9.93 13.15 12.43
N ALA A 268 10.76 13.31 11.40
CA ALA A 268 11.07 12.24 10.46
C ALA A 268 11.82 11.08 11.14
N LYS A 269 12.80 11.36 12.02
CA LYS A 269 13.49 10.33 12.81
C LYS A 269 12.54 9.60 13.74
N GLU A 270 11.69 10.31 14.47
CA GLU A 270 10.69 9.70 15.36
C GLU A 270 9.75 8.79 14.58
N PHE A 271 9.30 9.22 13.41
CA PHE A 271 8.47 8.40 12.53
C PHE A 271 9.20 7.13 12.06
N LEU A 272 10.43 7.25 11.58
CA LEU A 272 11.24 6.12 11.13
C LEU A 272 11.57 5.14 12.27
N GLN A 273 11.91 5.66 13.46
CA GLN A 273 12.12 4.85 14.66
C GLN A 273 10.86 4.05 15.00
N LYS A 274 9.70 4.71 14.99
CA LYS A 274 8.40 4.04 15.18
C LYS A 274 8.20 2.91 14.17
N LEU A 275 8.50 3.12 12.88
CA LEU A 275 8.40 2.08 11.87
C LEU A 275 9.33 0.88 12.14
N ILE A 276 10.58 1.14 12.53
CA ILE A 276 11.57 0.10 12.86
C ILE A 276 11.04 -0.77 14.02
N GLU A 277 10.48 -0.14 15.05
CA GLU A 277 10.02 -0.75 16.29
C GLU A 277 8.66 -1.44 16.22
N LEU A 278 7.90 -1.26 15.13
CA LEU A 278 6.60 -1.90 14.96
C LEU A 278 6.70 -3.41 15.18
N LYS A 279 6.07 -3.91 16.24
CA LYS A 279 5.99 -5.34 16.52
C LYS A 279 4.96 -5.98 15.57
N PRO A 280 5.13 -7.27 15.22
CA PRO A 280 4.05 -8.00 14.56
C PRO A 280 2.84 -7.96 15.50
N VAL A 281 1.63 -7.91 14.94
CA VAL A 281 0.43 -8.15 15.74
C VAL A 281 0.49 -9.62 16.16
N THR A 282 0.99 -9.89 17.37
CA THR A 282 0.95 -11.22 17.97
C THR A 282 -0.49 -11.56 18.31
N SER A 283 -0.86 -12.82 18.17
CA SER A 283 -2.19 -13.36 18.49
C SER A 283 -2.60 -13.22 19.97
N ASP A 284 -1.66 -12.82 20.83
CA ASP A 284 -1.85 -12.82 22.28
C ASP A 284 -2.05 -11.40 22.81
N SER A 285 -3.31 -10.95 22.76
CA SER A 285 -3.91 -9.95 23.66
C SER A 285 -5.44 -10.06 23.61
#